data_AF-A0A0Q5V7N9-F1
#
_entry.id   AF-A0A0Q5V7N9-F1
#
_cell.length_a   1.000
_cell.length_b   1.000
_cell.length_c   1.000
_cell.angle_alpha   90.00
_cell.angle_beta   90.00
_cell.angle_gamma   90.00
#
_symmetry.space_group_name_H-M   'P 1'
#
loop_
_entity.id
_entity.type
_entity.pdbx_description
1 polymer ?
#
loop_
_entity_poly.entity_id
_entity_poly.type
_entity_poly.pdbx_seq_one_letter_code
_entity_poly.pdbx_strand_id
1 'polypeptide(L)'
;MIKLNLQPIFKMKGITKPVKYLIERGHSGSYANAVVNDKPLSIPFKKLEKFCIDFNCTPNDLFDFVPEKNQKLPGNHALYTISKGDAIGEIHKILNELPVSKIQELYGILKNTE
;
A
#
# COMPACT_ATOMS: atom_id res chain seq x y z
N MET A 1 -4.26 -16.71 1.79
CA MET A 1 -4.57 -15.83 2.93
C MET A 1 -4.62 -14.37 2.52
N ILE A 2 -5.67 -13.64 2.94
CA ILE A 2 -5.75 -12.18 2.86
C ILE A 2 -5.03 -11.61 4.09
N LYS A 3 -4.17 -10.61 3.89
CA LYS A 3 -3.48 -9.90 4.98
C LYS A 3 -3.51 -8.40 4.77
N LEU A 4 -3.50 -7.64 5.86
CA LEU A 4 -3.24 -6.20 5.81
C LEU A 4 -1.78 -5.99 5.38
N ASN A 5 -1.56 -5.22 4.32
CA ASN A 5 -0.23 -4.96 3.77
C ASN A 5 -0.10 -3.48 3.39
N LEU A 6 0.43 -2.69 4.32
CA LEU A 6 0.65 -1.25 4.12
C LEU A 6 2.02 -0.92 3.54
N GLN A 7 2.94 -1.88 3.44
CA GLN A 7 4.27 -1.65 2.88
C GLN A 7 4.23 -1.00 1.48
N PRO A 8 3.37 -1.44 0.55
CA PRO A 8 3.33 -0.86 -0.78
C PRO A 8 2.81 0.58 -0.77
N ILE A 9 1.83 0.91 0.08
CA ILE A 9 1.30 2.28 0.15
C ILE A 9 2.30 3.24 0.77
N PHE A 10 3.08 2.78 1.76
CA PHE A 10 4.17 3.59 2.32
C PHE A 10 5.19 3.95 1.26
N LYS A 11 5.60 2.97 0.45
CA LYS A 11 6.50 3.22 -0.68
C LYS A 11 5.86 4.23 -1.63
N MET A 12 4.67 3.95 -2.18
CA MET A 12 4.01 4.79 -3.21
C MET A 12 3.81 6.25 -2.77
N LYS A 13 3.57 6.47 -1.48
CA LYS A 13 3.38 7.81 -0.90
C LYS A 13 4.69 8.47 -0.45
N GLY A 14 5.85 7.87 -0.71
CA GLY A 14 7.17 8.39 -0.32
C GLY A 14 7.43 8.38 1.19
N ILE A 15 6.75 7.53 1.95
CA ILE A 15 6.82 7.49 3.42
C ILE A 15 8.03 6.65 3.85
N THR A 16 9.11 7.33 4.24
CA THR A 16 10.38 6.68 4.65
C THR A 16 10.43 6.28 6.13
N LYS A 17 9.55 6.83 6.97
CA LYS A 17 9.46 6.51 8.41
C LYS A 17 8.03 6.09 8.79
N PRO A 18 7.55 4.90 8.38
CA PRO A 18 6.16 4.48 8.52
C PRO A 18 5.63 4.50 9.96
N VAL A 19 6.43 4.01 10.93
CA VAL A 19 6.02 3.98 12.34
C VAL A 19 5.77 5.39 12.87
N LYS A 20 6.70 6.32 12.62
CA LYS A 20 6.57 7.73 13.01
C LYS A 20 5.36 8.38 12.34
N TYR A 21 5.20 8.17 11.03
CA TYR A 21 4.08 8.69 10.24
C TYR A 21 2.72 8.28 10.81
N LEU A 22 2.59 7.03 11.27
CA LEU A 22 1.36 6.52 11.89
C LEU A 22 1.14 7.09 13.30
N ILE A 23 2.19 7.23 14.10
CA ILE A 23 2.09 7.83 15.45
C ILE A 23 1.60 9.28 15.35
N GLU A 24 2.15 10.06 14.42
CA GLU A 24 1.74 11.46 14.16
C GLU A 24 0.27 11.57 13.73
N ARG A 25 -0.34 10.48 13.26
CA ARG A 25 -1.77 10.38 12.88
C ARG A 25 -2.63 9.78 13.98
N GLY A 26 -2.11 9.62 15.19
CA GLY A 26 -2.86 9.16 16.36
C GLY A 26 -2.97 7.64 16.52
N HIS A 27 -2.06 6.88 15.89
CA HIS A 27 -1.92 5.45 16.20
C HIS A 27 -0.98 5.24 17.38
N SER A 28 -1.27 4.25 18.24
CA SER A 28 -0.34 3.90 19.32
C SER A 28 0.95 3.32 18.74
N GLY A 29 2.08 3.51 19.45
CA GLY A 29 3.38 3.01 19.00
C GLY A 29 3.39 1.49 18.78
N SER A 30 2.71 0.73 19.65
CA SER A 30 2.56 -0.72 19.49
C SER A 30 1.78 -1.09 18.22
N TYR A 31 0.64 -0.42 17.96
CA TYR A 31 -0.17 -0.67 16.77
C TYR A 31 0.57 -0.27 15.48
N ALA A 32 1.23 0.90 15.49
CA ALA A 32 2.04 1.35 14.38
C ALA A 32 3.15 0.35 14.03
N ASN A 33 3.90 -0.13 15.04
CA ASN A 33 4.91 -1.17 14.83
C ASN A 33 4.30 -2.48 14.33
N ALA A 34 3.17 -2.92 14.87
CA ALA A 34 2.52 -4.14 14.42
C ALA A 34 2.15 -4.06 12.94
N VAL A 35 1.42 -3.00 12.54
CA VAL A 35 0.95 -2.80 11.16
C VAL A 35 2.11 -2.67 10.17
N VAL A 36 3.18 -1.95 10.53
CA VAL A 36 4.35 -1.80 9.66
C VAL A 36 5.07 -3.14 9.46
N ASN A 37 5.03 -4.04 10.43
CA ASN A 37 5.66 -5.36 10.33
C ASN A 37 4.70 -6.47 9.86
N ASP A 38 3.57 -6.11 9.22
CA ASP A 38 2.54 -7.05 8.71
C ASP A 38 2.04 -8.07 9.76
N LYS A 39 2.02 -7.68 11.05
CA LYS A 39 1.62 -8.56 12.16
C LYS A 39 0.11 -8.62 12.47
N PRO A 40 -0.74 -7.62 12.20
CA PRO A 40 -2.14 -7.66 12.62
C PRO A 40 -2.90 -8.76 11.88
N LEU A 41 -3.47 -9.69 12.66
CA LEU A 41 -4.40 -10.70 12.16
C LEU A 41 -5.81 -10.13 11.91
N SER A 42 -6.12 -8.97 12.49
CA SER A 42 -7.39 -8.27 12.35
C SER A 42 -7.22 -6.75 12.38
N ILE A 43 -8.15 -6.04 11.77
CA ILE A 43 -8.23 -4.59 11.78
C ILE A 43 -9.68 -4.15 12.08
N PRO A 44 -9.93 -3.30 13.10
CA PRO A 44 -11.25 -2.72 13.30
C PRO A 44 -11.65 -1.84 12.12
N PHE A 45 -12.91 -1.85 11.70
CA PHE A 45 -13.38 -1.04 10.58
C PHE A 45 -13.08 0.45 10.73
N LYS A 46 -13.16 1.00 11.94
CA LYS A 46 -12.77 2.40 12.22
C LYS A 46 -11.30 2.69 11.89
N LYS A 47 -10.40 1.71 12.06
CA LYS A 47 -8.98 1.85 11.69
C LYS A 47 -8.79 1.67 10.19
N LEU A 48 -9.53 0.75 9.56
CA LEU A 48 -9.54 0.57 8.11
C LEU A 48 -9.97 1.85 7.40
N GLU A 49 -11.11 2.42 7.78
CA GLU A 49 -11.63 3.68 7.27
C GLU A 49 -10.63 4.83 7.48
N LYS A 50 -10.05 4.94 8.69
CA LYS A 50 -9.02 5.94 8.96
C LYS A 50 -7.82 5.81 8.00
N PHE A 51 -7.35 4.60 7.71
CA PHE A 51 -6.28 4.43 6.74
C PHE A 51 -6.70 4.83 5.33
N CYS A 52 -7.92 4.49 4.91
CA CYS A 52 -8.45 4.91 3.62
C CYS A 52 -8.46 6.45 3.48
N ILE A 53 -8.88 7.16 4.54
CA ILE A 53 -8.86 8.63 4.61
C ILE A 53 -7.41 9.15 4.58
N ASP A 54 -6.55 8.63 5.46
CA ASP A 54 -5.17 9.12 5.61
C ASP A 54 -4.32 8.92 4.34
N PHE A 55 -4.64 7.91 3.52
CA PHE A 55 -3.90 7.61 2.29
C PHE A 55 -4.65 7.96 1.01
N ASN A 56 -5.90 8.42 1.08
CA ASN A 56 -6.78 8.57 -0.08
C ASN A 56 -6.81 7.31 -0.95
N CYS A 57 -7.31 6.20 -0.38
CA CYS A 57 -7.37 4.89 -1.02
C CYS A 57 -8.65 4.13 -0.63
N THR A 58 -8.87 2.97 -1.23
CA THR A 58 -9.96 2.04 -0.91
C THR A 58 -9.48 0.92 0.04
N PRO A 59 -10.39 0.17 0.68
CA PRO A 59 -10.01 -0.99 1.49
C PRO A 59 -9.16 -2.02 0.72
N ASN A 60 -9.46 -2.27 -0.56
CA ASN A 60 -8.71 -3.22 -1.39
C ASN A 60 -7.24 -2.80 -1.55
N ASP A 61 -6.98 -1.48 -1.57
CA ASP A 61 -5.63 -0.92 -1.64
C ASP A 61 -4.83 -1.10 -0.35
N LEU A 62 -5.42 -1.64 0.73
CA LEU A 62 -4.74 -1.90 2.00
C LEU A 62 -4.47 -3.39 2.23
N PHE A 63 -5.16 -4.26 1.51
CA PHE A 63 -5.01 -5.70 1.62
C PHE A 63 -4.12 -6.28 0.54
N ASP A 64 -3.65 -7.49 0.79
CA ASP A 64 -2.91 -8.30 -0.17
C ASP A 64 -3.37 -9.75 -0.04
N PHE A 65 -3.47 -10.43 -1.18
CA PHE A 65 -3.82 -11.84 -1.24
C PHE A 65 -2.61 -12.67 -1.64
N VAL A 66 -2.19 -13.55 -0.73
CA VAL A 66 -1.12 -14.52 -0.94
C VAL A 66 -1.73 -15.92 -0.84
N PRO A 67 -1.91 -16.67 -1.94
CA PRO A 67 -2.47 -18.01 -1.89
C PRO A 67 -1.60 -18.93 -1.02
N GLU A 68 -2.22 -19.79 -0.21
CA GLU A 68 -1.47 -20.80 0.53
C GLU A 68 -0.92 -21.86 -0.42
N LYS A 69 0.18 -22.53 -0.04
CA LYS A 69 0.86 -23.52 -0.90
C LYS A 69 -0.07 -24.60 -1.46
N ASN A 70 -1.13 -24.95 -0.72
CA ASN A 70 -2.08 -25.99 -1.10
C ASN A 70 -3.45 -25.44 -1.53
N GLN A 71 -3.61 -24.11 -1.62
CA GLN A 71 -4.86 -23.48 -1.99
C GLN A 71 -4.98 -23.41 -3.51
N LYS A 72 -5.82 -24.27 -4.09
CA LYS A 72 -6.14 -24.25 -5.51
C LYS A 72 -7.33 -23.31 -5.77
N LEU A 73 -7.05 -22.11 -6.27
CA LEU A 73 -8.07 -21.23 -6.84
C LEU A 73 -7.98 -21.27 -8.37
N PRO A 74 -9.11 -21.11 -9.09
CA PRO A 74 -9.09 -20.89 -10.54
C PRO A 74 -8.18 -19.70 -10.88
N GLY A 75 -7.40 -19.78 -11.96
CA GLY A 75 -6.45 -18.72 -12.33
C GLY A 75 -7.09 -17.34 -12.60
N ASN A 76 -8.40 -17.30 -12.85
CA ASN A 76 -9.19 -16.08 -13.06
C ASN A 76 -10.00 -15.66 -11.81
N HIS A 77 -9.67 -16.19 -10.63
CA HIS A 77 -10.42 -15.86 -9.41
C HIS A 77 -10.24 -14.39 -9.03
N ALA A 78 -11.33 -13.73 -8.64
CA ALA A 78 -11.34 -12.29 -8.36
C ALA A 78 -10.37 -11.86 -7.24
N LEU A 79 -10.03 -12.73 -6.27
CA LEU A 79 -9.04 -12.41 -5.23
C LEU A 79 -7.65 -12.08 -5.77
N TYR A 80 -7.31 -12.51 -6.99
CA TYR A 80 -6.04 -12.11 -7.59
C TYR A 80 -5.98 -10.62 -7.94
N THR A 81 -7.11 -9.91 -7.99
CA THR A 81 -7.14 -8.45 -8.26
C THR A 81 -6.61 -7.62 -7.09
N ILE A 82 -6.63 -8.16 -5.86
CA ILE A 82 -6.06 -7.49 -4.68
C ILE A 82 -4.63 -7.96 -4.38
N SER A 83 -4.07 -8.88 -5.17
CA SER A 83 -2.68 -9.29 -5.03
C SER A 83 -1.80 -8.19 -5.59
N LYS A 84 -0.96 -7.59 -4.75
CA LYS A 84 -0.18 -6.41 -5.17
C LYS A 84 1.08 -6.76 -5.96
N GLY A 85 1.48 -8.03 -5.94
CA GLY A 85 2.65 -8.55 -6.65
C GLY A 85 3.91 -7.70 -6.45
N ASP A 86 4.81 -7.75 -7.43
CA ASP A 86 6.05 -6.95 -7.44
C ASP A 86 5.87 -5.56 -8.09
N ALA A 87 4.70 -5.27 -8.65
CA ALA A 87 4.43 -4.07 -9.44
C ALA A 87 4.77 -2.75 -8.71
N ILE A 88 4.59 -2.70 -7.39
CA ILE A 88 4.89 -1.48 -6.61
C ILE A 88 6.40 -1.29 -6.40
N GLY A 89 7.17 -2.37 -6.33
CA GLY A 89 8.64 -2.31 -6.35
C GLY A 89 9.15 -1.78 -7.68
N GLU A 90 8.54 -2.24 -8.79
CA GLU A 90 8.88 -1.80 -10.14
C GLU A 90 8.57 -0.31 -10.34
N ILE A 91 7.40 0.18 -9.89
CA ILE A 91 7.05 1.61 -9.98
C ILE A 91 8.10 2.49 -9.28
N HIS A 92 8.53 2.13 -8.06
CA HIS A 92 9.55 2.91 -7.34
C HIS A 92 10.88 2.92 -8.07
N LYS A 93 11.29 1.77 -8.60
CA LYS A 93 12.54 1.66 -9.33
C LYS A 93 12.51 2.56 -10.57
N ILE A 94 11.42 2.49 -11.35
CA ILE A 94 11.22 3.32 -12.53
C ILE A 94 11.28 4.80 -12.15
N LEU A 95 10.53 5.23 -11.13
CA LEU A 95 10.50 6.64 -10.71
C LEU A 95 11.87 7.17 -10.27
N ASN A 96 12.67 6.35 -9.59
CA ASN A 96 14.02 6.73 -9.15
C ASN A 96 15.04 6.77 -10.30
N GLU A 97 14.86 5.95 -11.33
CA GLU A 97 15.75 5.89 -12.50
C GLU A 97 15.38 6.92 -13.59
N LEU A 98 14.22 7.58 -13.47
CA LEU A 98 13.78 8.59 -14.43
C LEU A 98 14.69 9.83 -14.44
N PRO A 99 15.10 10.32 -15.62
CA PRO A 99 15.74 11.62 -15.74
C PRO A 99 14.84 12.75 -15.25
N VAL A 100 15.46 13.82 -14.71
CA VAL A 100 14.74 14.99 -14.19
C VAL A 100 13.76 15.59 -15.21
N SER A 101 14.13 15.62 -16.49
CA SER A 101 13.25 16.10 -17.58
C SER A 101 11.95 15.29 -17.70
N LYS A 102 12.02 13.97 -17.50
CA LYS A 102 10.83 13.11 -17.50
C LYS A 102 9.98 13.27 -16.25
N ILE A 103 10.59 13.58 -15.11
CA ILE A 103 9.84 13.94 -13.89
C ILE A 103 9.04 15.23 -14.12
N GLN A 104 9.63 16.22 -14.80
CA GLN A 104 8.93 17.47 -15.15
C GLN A 104 7.76 17.23 -16.12
N GLU A 105 7.96 16.36 -17.12
CA GLU A 105 6.88 15.94 -18.04
C GLU A 105 5.74 15.24 -17.27
N LEU A 106 6.06 14.30 -16.39
CA LEU A 106 5.09 13.62 -15.53
C LEU A 106 4.30 14.60 -14.67
N TYR A 107 4.96 15.59 -14.07
CA TYR A 107 4.29 16.66 -13.31
C TYR A 107 3.29 17.43 -14.18
N GLY A 108 3.65 17.76 -15.43
CA GLY A 108 2.76 18.42 -16.37
C GLY A 108 1.51 17.60 -16.69
N ILE A 109 1.66 16.29 -16.90
CA ILE A 109 0.54 15.37 -17.15
C ILE A 109 -0.41 15.32 -15.93
N LEU A 110 0.15 15.14 -14.73
CA LEU A 110 -0.64 14.99 -13.51
C LEU A 110 -1.39 16.28 -13.14
N LYS A 111 -0.77 17.45 -13.34
CA LYS A 111 -1.41 18.75 -13.09
C LYS A 111 -2.65 18.99 -13.95
N ASN A 112 -2.72 18.40 -15.13
CA ASN A 112 -3.85 18.55 -16.06
C ASN A 112 -4.98 17.52 -15.81
N THR A 113 -4.83 16.67 -14.78
CA THR A 113 -5.82 15.65 -14.40
C THR A 113 -6.78 16.14 -13.30
N GLU A 114 -6.54 17.34 -12.75
CA GLU A 114 -7.45 18.07 -11.84
C GLU A 114 -8.39 19.00 -12.61
#